data_AF-A0A955QL35-F1
#
_entry.id   AF-A0A955QL35-F1
#
_cell.length_a   1.000
_cell.length_b   1.000
_cell.length_c   1.000
_cell.angle_alpha   90.00
_cell.angle_beta   90.00
_cell.angle_gamma   90.00
#
_symmetry.space_group_name_H-M   'P 1'
#
loop_
_entity.id
_entity.type
_entity.pdbx_description
1 polymer ?
#
loop_
_entity_poly.entity_id
_entity_poly.type
_entity_poly.pdbx_seq_one_letter_code
_entity_poly.pdbx_strand_id
1 'polypeptide(L)'
;MAVKFDFGIKSAFVLRPNTVERVWTILESAVGSVTAITSCADNAKREYESLPQLLAFDNAKVKEIRSLDLTARSKDFKRQGSVTFGSWSDHIEVTLSAEDEKDISQAREELRDALDGAKAWYSTISRVDLPKMLLMSLLLLWLVTNITLGESSEPRRGVEFGRAVLLALQVLGVFGAIGLLCWFMWKIHARYFPRSFFALGQGVDRYQIDDNMRWVVIIGFVVSVFGSLVVAFVTG
;
A
#
# COMPACT_ATOMS: atom_id res chain seq x y z
N MET A 1 33.87 15.60 -7.37
CA MET A 1 33.00 14.49 -7.84
C MET A 1 31.81 14.49 -6.91
N ALA A 2 30.60 14.77 -7.41
CA ALA A 2 29.43 14.87 -6.52
C ALA A 2 29.07 13.49 -5.98
N VAL A 3 28.90 13.39 -4.66
CA VAL A 3 28.39 12.19 -4.00
C VAL A 3 26.87 12.19 -4.21
N LYS A 4 26.33 11.05 -4.65
CA LYS A 4 24.88 10.86 -4.82
C LYS A 4 24.43 9.70 -3.93
N PHE A 5 23.47 9.97 -3.06
CA PHE A 5 22.77 8.96 -2.28
C PHE A 5 21.36 8.78 -2.85
N ASP A 6 21.01 7.52 -3.07
CA ASP A 6 19.68 7.11 -3.51
C ASP A 6 19.22 5.96 -2.62
N PHE A 7 18.04 6.11 -2.02
CA PHE A 7 17.39 5.01 -1.33
C PHE A 7 15.87 5.06 -1.51
N GLY A 8 15.29 3.87 -1.66
CA GLY A 8 13.86 3.68 -1.82
C GLY A 8 13.25 2.89 -0.67
N ILE A 9 12.14 3.38 -0.10
CA ILE A 9 11.38 2.64 0.90
C ILE A 9 10.13 2.06 0.23
N LYS A 10 10.14 0.74 0.02
CA LYS A 10 9.01 -0.01 -0.52
C LYS A 10 8.03 -0.34 0.59
N SER A 11 7.31 0.63 1.16
CA SER A 11 6.31 0.40 2.21
C SER A 11 5.05 1.22 1.98
N ALA A 12 3.93 0.75 2.51
CA ALA A 12 2.78 1.64 2.59
C ALA A 12 3.07 2.76 3.59
N PHE A 13 2.67 3.97 3.24
CA PHE A 13 2.92 5.15 4.05
C PHE A 13 1.68 6.03 4.16
N VAL A 14 1.62 6.75 5.28
CA VAL A 14 0.60 7.76 5.55
C VAL A 14 1.33 9.06 5.84
N LEU A 15 1.29 9.97 4.88
CA LEU A 15 1.99 11.23 4.98
C LEU A 15 1.13 12.23 5.78
N ARG A 16 1.51 12.46 7.04
CA ARG A 16 0.85 13.40 7.96
C ARG A 16 1.54 14.78 7.93
N PRO A 17 0.87 15.86 8.38
CA PRO A 17 1.45 17.21 8.38
C PRO A 17 2.80 17.27 9.08
N ASN A 18 2.89 16.66 10.27
CA ASN A 18 4.12 16.64 11.07
C ASN A 18 5.28 15.94 10.34
N THR A 19 5.01 14.91 9.55
CA THR A 19 6.05 14.22 8.78
C THR A 19 6.52 15.06 7.60
N VAL A 20 5.60 15.74 6.91
CA VAL A 20 5.93 16.69 5.83
C VAL A 20 6.79 17.82 6.37
N GLU A 21 6.40 18.42 7.50
CA GLU A 21 7.16 19.47 8.17
C GLU A 21 8.57 19.01 8.57
N ARG A 22 8.69 17.80 9.13
CA ARG A 22 9.98 17.22 9.49
C ARG A 22 10.87 17.01 8.27
N VAL A 23 10.34 16.41 7.21
CA VAL A 23 11.09 16.18 5.95
C VAL A 23 11.47 17.52 5.29
N TRP A 24 10.56 18.49 5.27
CA TRP A 24 10.83 19.84 4.77
C TRP A 24 11.98 20.50 5.53
N THR A 25 11.92 20.50 6.86
CA THR A 25 12.94 21.10 7.72
C THR A 25 14.31 20.44 7.52
N ILE A 26 14.37 19.11 7.37
CA ILE A 26 15.63 18.39 7.12
C ILE A 26 16.20 18.75 5.75
N LEU A 27 15.36 18.83 4.71
CA LEU A 27 15.80 19.24 3.37
C LEU A 27 16.27 20.70 3.35
N GLU A 28 15.56 21.56 4.07
CA GLU A 28 15.88 22.98 4.16
C GLU A 28 17.21 23.23 4.87
N SER A 29 17.46 22.53 5.97
CA SER A 29 18.70 22.63 6.74
C SER A 29 19.91 22.04 6.01
N ALA A 30 19.73 20.92 5.29
CA ALA A 30 20.82 20.21 4.64
C ALA A 30 21.20 20.80 3.27
N VAL A 31 20.19 21.22 2.49
CA VAL A 31 20.36 21.58 1.07
C VAL A 31 20.12 23.06 0.80
N GLY A 32 19.01 23.63 1.27
CA GLY A 32 18.62 25.01 0.99
C GLY A 32 17.13 25.17 0.70
N SER A 33 16.74 26.14 -0.12
CA SER A 33 15.32 26.41 -0.39
C SER A 33 14.61 25.18 -0.96
N VAL A 34 13.47 24.84 -0.35
CA VAL A 34 12.63 23.70 -0.71
C VAL A 34 11.40 24.20 -1.46
N THR A 35 11.06 23.52 -2.55
CA THR A 35 9.80 23.67 -3.29
C THR A 35 9.06 22.33 -3.29
N ALA A 36 7.74 22.38 -3.25
CA ALA A 36 6.89 21.21 -3.32
C ALA A 36 6.05 21.23 -4.59
N ILE A 37 5.93 20.07 -5.24
CA ILE A 37 5.04 19.87 -6.38
C ILE A 37 4.08 18.73 -6.03
N THR A 38 2.79 19.01 -5.99
CA THR A 38 1.75 17.97 -5.82
C THR A 38 1.11 17.65 -7.16
N SER A 39 0.96 16.36 -7.48
CA SER A 39 0.06 15.92 -8.55
C SER A 39 -1.25 15.42 -7.95
N CYS A 40 -2.37 15.98 -8.40
CA CYS A 40 -3.70 15.73 -7.84
C CYS A 40 -4.54 14.79 -8.72
N ALA A 41 -5.65 14.30 -8.18
CA ALA A 41 -6.57 13.40 -8.88
C ALA A 41 -7.28 14.03 -10.09
N ASP A 42 -7.41 15.35 -10.12
CA ASP A 42 -7.88 16.16 -11.25
C ASP A 42 -6.81 16.33 -12.35
N ASN A 43 -5.66 15.66 -12.22
CA ASN A 43 -4.46 15.78 -13.05
C ASN A 43 -3.81 17.17 -13.01
N ALA A 44 -4.21 18.06 -12.09
CA ALA A 44 -3.53 19.33 -11.90
C ALA A 44 -2.22 19.11 -11.14
N LYS A 45 -1.18 19.82 -11.58
CA LYS A 45 0.07 19.99 -10.83
C LYS A 45 0.04 21.34 -10.14
N ARG A 46 0.41 21.38 -8.87
CA ARG A 46 0.46 22.60 -8.06
C ARG A 46 1.81 22.69 -7.39
N GLU A 47 2.41 23.87 -7.48
CA GLU A 47 3.71 24.17 -6.91
C GLU A 47 3.54 25.07 -5.69
N TYR A 48 4.34 24.81 -4.65
CA TYR A 48 4.33 25.56 -3.40
C TYR A 48 5.77 25.94 -3.04
N GLU A 49 5.97 27.22 -2.78
CA GLU A 49 7.28 27.78 -2.44
C GLU A 49 7.54 27.76 -0.92
N SER A 50 6.51 27.49 -0.12
CA SER A 50 6.62 27.48 1.33
C SER A 50 5.77 26.39 1.98
N LEU A 51 6.26 25.86 3.10
CA LEU A 51 5.57 24.85 3.88
C LEU A 51 4.15 25.27 4.30
N PRO A 52 3.87 26.51 4.76
CA PRO A 52 2.52 26.92 5.12
C PRO A 52 1.53 26.84 3.96
N GLN A 53 1.95 27.16 2.72
CA GLN A 53 1.10 27.05 1.54
C GLN A 53 0.74 25.58 1.25
N LEU A 54 1.71 24.68 1.38
CA LEU A 54 1.49 23.24 1.21
C LEU A 54 0.55 22.68 2.28
N LEU A 55 0.74 23.07 3.55
CA LEU A 55 -0.11 22.62 4.66
C LEU A 55 -1.53 23.20 4.61
N ALA A 56 -1.68 24.40 4.05
CA ALA A 56 -2.98 25.03 3.83
C ALA A 56 -3.77 24.43 2.66
N PHE A 57 -3.18 23.52 1.88
CA PHE A 57 -3.85 22.89 0.75
C PHE A 57 -5.06 22.06 1.19
N ASP A 58 -6.24 22.44 0.68
CA ASP A 58 -7.46 21.69 0.90
C ASP A 58 -7.50 20.44 0.01
N ASN A 59 -7.03 19.32 0.56
CA ASN A 59 -7.01 18.00 -0.06
C ASN A 59 -8.42 17.39 -0.15
N ALA A 60 -9.33 18.04 -0.86
CA ALA A 60 -10.68 17.53 -1.11
C ALA A 60 -10.64 16.28 -2.02
N LYS A 61 -11.68 15.44 -1.98
CA LYS A 61 -11.71 14.16 -2.73
C LYS A 61 -11.51 14.31 -4.25
N VAL A 62 -12.00 15.39 -4.84
CA VAL A 62 -11.82 15.67 -6.28
C VAL A 62 -10.39 16.11 -6.61
N LYS A 63 -9.70 16.70 -5.63
CA LYS A 63 -8.34 17.24 -5.71
C LYS A 63 -7.35 16.42 -4.88
N GLU A 64 -7.64 15.12 -4.71
CA GLU A 64 -6.86 14.27 -3.83
C GLU A 64 -5.40 14.18 -4.31
N ILE A 65 -4.46 14.41 -3.40
CA ILE A 65 -3.03 14.30 -3.71
C ILE A 65 -2.71 12.84 -4.05
N ARG A 66 -2.10 12.62 -5.22
CA ARG A 66 -1.60 11.30 -5.68
C ARG A 66 -0.09 11.19 -5.56
N SER A 67 0.62 12.28 -5.79
CA SER A 67 2.06 12.39 -5.58
C SER A 67 2.41 13.72 -4.92
N LEU A 68 3.49 13.71 -4.13
CA LEU A 68 4.13 14.90 -3.59
C LEU A 68 5.64 14.77 -3.82
N ASP A 69 6.19 15.70 -4.59
CA ASP A 69 7.62 15.79 -4.84
C ASP A 69 8.16 17.00 -4.07
N LEU A 70 9.07 16.76 -3.14
CA LEU A 70 9.78 17.81 -2.41
C LEU A 70 11.17 17.95 -3.00
N THR A 71 11.46 19.07 -3.63
CA THR A 71 12.76 19.36 -4.24
C THR A 71 13.45 20.50 -3.50
N ALA A 72 14.69 20.27 -3.08
CA ALA A 72 15.51 21.26 -2.41
C ALA A 72 16.76 21.55 -3.25
N ARG A 73 17.13 22.82 -3.34
CA ARG A 73 18.31 23.24 -4.10
C ARG A 73 19.06 24.36 -3.39
N SER A 74 20.38 24.21 -3.31
CA SER A 74 21.26 25.29 -2.84
C SER A 74 21.38 26.39 -3.89
N LYS A 75 21.57 27.64 -3.45
CA LYS A 75 21.82 28.81 -4.31
C LYS A 75 23.03 28.62 -5.23
N ASP A 76 24.04 27.90 -4.75
CA ASP A 76 25.28 27.65 -5.50
C ASP A 76 25.18 26.43 -6.43
N PHE A 77 24.01 25.77 -6.50
CA PHE A 77 23.77 24.56 -7.30
C PHE A 77 24.60 23.34 -6.92
N LYS A 78 25.43 23.44 -5.88
CA LYS A 78 26.31 22.37 -5.39
C LYS A 78 25.59 21.28 -4.61
N ARG A 79 24.43 21.61 -4.02
CA ARG A 79 23.61 20.68 -3.22
C ARG A 79 22.21 20.61 -3.80
N GLN A 80 21.68 19.40 -3.88
CA GLN A 80 20.36 19.10 -4.40
C GLN A 80 19.78 17.92 -3.63
N GLY A 81 18.50 18.01 -3.30
CA GLY A 81 17.75 16.96 -2.64
C GLY A 81 16.38 16.81 -3.29
N SER A 82 15.89 15.59 -3.40
CA SER A 82 14.55 15.30 -3.86
C SER A 82 13.97 14.16 -3.03
N VAL A 83 12.76 14.35 -2.52
CA VAL A 83 11.98 13.30 -1.88
C VAL A 83 10.65 13.20 -2.60
N THR A 84 10.45 12.07 -3.28
CA THR A 84 9.25 11.81 -4.08
C THR A 84 8.37 10.83 -3.32
N PHE A 85 7.20 11.29 -2.92
CA PHE A 85 6.16 10.49 -2.28
C PHE A 85 5.10 10.12 -3.29
N GLY A 86 4.94 8.82 -3.55
CA GLY A 86 3.88 8.32 -4.41
C GLY A 86 4.17 8.62 -5.87
N SER A 87 4.41 7.57 -6.64
CA SER A 87 4.39 7.62 -8.10
C SER A 87 3.74 6.32 -8.58
N TRP A 88 3.82 5.99 -9.88
CA TRP A 88 3.42 4.66 -10.38
C TRP A 88 4.07 3.48 -9.65
N SER A 89 5.09 3.71 -8.82
CA SER A 89 5.95 2.68 -8.26
C SER A 89 5.70 2.35 -6.77
N ASP A 90 4.71 2.96 -6.12
CA ASP A 90 4.32 2.71 -4.72
C ASP A 90 5.46 2.78 -3.68
N HIS A 91 6.54 3.50 -3.97
CA HIS A 91 7.66 3.70 -3.06
C HIS A 91 7.98 5.17 -2.84
N ILE A 92 8.64 5.43 -1.73
CA ILE A 92 9.25 6.73 -1.43
C ILE A 92 10.65 6.70 -2.01
N GLU A 93 10.98 7.62 -2.90
CA GLU A 93 12.30 7.75 -3.51
C GLU A 93 13.00 8.98 -2.93
N VAL A 94 14.21 8.79 -2.41
CA VAL A 94 15.01 9.88 -1.84
C VAL A 94 16.32 9.96 -2.61
N THR A 95 16.55 11.09 -3.26
CA THR A 95 17.82 11.42 -3.90
C THR A 95 18.45 12.60 -3.20
N LEU A 96 19.68 12.46 -2.72
CA LEU A 96 20.48 13.55 -2.16
C LEU A 96 21.82 13.63 -2.89
N SER A 97 22.29 14.83 -3.21
CA SER A 97 23.55 15.06 -3.87
C SER A 97 24.26 16.31 -3.36
N ALA A 98 25.56 16.18 -3.04
CA ALA A 98 26.43 17.27 -2.61
C ALA A 98 27.90 16.97 -2.94
N GLU A 99 28.76 17.97 -2.77
CA GLU A 99 30.22 17.84 -2.93
C GLU A 99 30.86 17.05 -1.78
N ASP A 100 30.41 17.28 -0.54
CA ASP A 100 30.96 16.66 0.67
C ASP A 100 30.01 15.62 1.28
N GLU A 101 30.52 14.42 1.57
CA GLU A 101 29.74 13.30 2.09
C GLU A 101 29.23 13.54 3.52
N LYS A 102 30.05 14.18 4.37
CA LYS A 102 29.73 14.39 5.79
C LYS A 102 28.47 15.23 6.01
N ASP A 103 28.19 16.15 5.09
CA ASP A 103 27.04 17.05 5.19
C ASP A 103 25.72 16.33 4.86
N ILE A 104 25.76 15.27 4.05
CA ILE A 104 24.56 14.52 3.65
C ILE A 104 24.30 13.32 4.55
N SER A 105 25.34 12.70 5.13
CA SER A 105 25.17 11.47 5.91
C SER A 105 24.20 11.65 7.08
N GLN A 106 24.28 12.77 7.80
CA GLN A 106 23.34 13.11 8.87
C GLN A 106 21.91 13.33 8.33
N ALA A 107 21.76 14.14 7.28
CA ALA A 107 20.45 14.40 6.67
C ALA A 107 19.79 13.11 6.15
N ARG A 108 20.58 12.18 5.64
CA ARG A 108 20.11 10.86 5.20
C ARG A 108 19.55 10.04 6.36
N GLU A 109 20.25 9.99 7.49
CA GLU A 109 19.79 9.26 8.68
C GLU A 109 18.52 9.89 9.26
N GLU A 110 18.48 11.22 9.37
CA GLU A 110 17.31 11.95 9.86
C GLU A 110 16.10 11.79 8.91
N LEU A 111 16.32 11.84 7.60
CA LEU A 111 15.26 11.57 6.62
C LEU A 111 14.77 10.14 6.73
N ARG A 112 15.67 9.16 6.89
CA ARG A 112 15.28 7.76 7.04
C ARG A 112 14.39 7.57 8.27
N ASP A 113 14.77 8.13 9.41
CA ASP A 113 13.96 8.08 10.63
C ASP A 113 12.60 8.77 10.47
N ALA A 114 12.58 9.95 9.84
CA ALA A 114 11.35 10.67 9.54
C ALA A 114 10.39 9.86 8.63
N LEU A 115 10.95 9.19 7.62
CA LEU A 115 10.20 8.37 6.67
C LEU A 115 9.75 7.03 7.27
N ASP A 116 10.55 6.43 8.14
CA ASP A 116 10.16 5.24 8.90
C ASP A 116 8.96 5.56 9.82
N GLY A 117 8.90 6.78 10.37
CA GLY A 117 7.74 7.30 11.11
C GLY A 117 6.48 7.51 10.26
N ALA A 118 6.60 7.67 8.94
CA ALA A 118 5.46 7.73 8.01
C ALA A 118 4.92 6.35 7.62
N LYS A 119 5.61 5.26 7.98
CA LYS A 119 5.21 3.90 7.62
C LYS A 119 3.85 3.56 8.23
N ALA A 120 2.92 3.11 7.40
CA ALA A 120 1.63 2.64 7.85
C ALA A 120 1.80 1.35 8.67
N TRP A 121 1.09 1.23 9.80
CA TRP A 121 1.07 0.01 10.62
C TRP A 121 0.60 -1.21 9.81
N TYR A 122 -0.29 -0.98 8.83
CA TYR A 122 -0.80 -2.00 7.92
C TYR A 122 0.12 -2.28 6.71
N SER A 123 1.33 -1.72 6.66
CA SER A 123 2.23 -1.87 5.50
C SER A 123 2.57 -3.33 5.18
N THR A 124 2.52 -4.24 6.13
CA THR A 124 2.74 -5.66 5.85
C THR A 124 1.53 -6.23 5.09
N ILE A 125 0.32 -5.90 5.52
CA ILE A 125 -0.96 -6.38 4.95
C ILE A 125 -1.17 -5.82 3.53
N SER A 126 -0.84 -4.55 3.28
CA SER A 126 -0.99 -3.93 1.96
C SER A 126 -0.11 -4.54 0.86
N ARG A 127 0.92 -5.31 1.24
CA ARG A 127 1.81 -6.01 0.30
C ARG A 127 1.36 -7.44 0.01
N VAL A 128 0.48 -7.98 0.84
CA VAL A 128 -0.04 -9.32 0.64
C VAL A 128 -0.98 -9.32 -0.57
N ASP A 129 -0.65 -10.14 -1.56
CA ASP A 129 -1.52 -10.41 -2.70
C ASP A 129 -2.56 -11.45 -2.30
N LEU A 130 -3.65 -10.98 -1.67
CA LEU A 130 -4.72 -11.83 -1.15
C LEU A 130 -5.30 -12.79 -2.20
N PRO A 131 -5.56 -12.38 -3.46
CA PRO A 131 -5.96 -13.30 -4.52
C PRO A 131 -4.98 -14.46 -4.74
N LYS A 132 -3.67 -14.19 -4.76
CA LYS A 132 -2.66 -15.25 -4.88
C LYS A 132 -2.66 -16.19 -3.69
N MET A 133 -2.77 -15.66 -2.47
CA MET A 133 -2.87 -16.50 -1.27
C MET A 133 -4.10 -17.41 -1.31
N LEU A 134 -5.27 -16.87 -1.67
CA LEU A 134 -6.50 -17.65 -1.79
C LEU A 134 -6.36 -18.75 -2.84
N LEU A 135 -5.80 -18.44 -4.01
CA LEU A 135 -5.58 -19.43 -5.06
C LEU A 135 -4.63 -20.55 -4.61
N MET A 136 -3.54 -20.20 -3.92
CA MET A 136 -2.62 -21.19 -3.33
C MET A 136 -3.29 -22.06 -2.28
N SER A 137 -4.14 -21.50 -1.41
CA SER A 137 -4.90 -22.25 -0.42
C SER A 137 -5.89 -23.21 -1.07
N LEU A 138 -6.59 -22.79 -2.14
CA LEU A 138 -7.49 -23.65 -2.90
C LEU A 138 -6.76 -24.78 -3.61
N LEU A 139 -5.58 -24.50 -4.18
CA LEU A 139 -4.73 -25.51 -4.80
C LEU A 139 -4.23 -26.54 -3.79
N LEU A 140 -3.82 -26.09 -2.60
CA LEU A 140 -3.40 -26.97 -1.51
C LEU A 140 -4.57 -27.85 -1.03
N LEU A 141 -5.76 -27.25 -0.83
CA LEU A 141 -6.96 -27.99 -0.45
C LEU A 141 -7.31 -29.05 -1.50
N TRP A 142 -7.28 -28.67 -2.79
CA TRP A 142 -7.51 -29.59 -3.89
C TRP A 142 -6.50 -30.75 -3.86
N LEU A 143 -5.20 -30.47 -3.69
CA LEU A 143 -4.16 -31.51 -3.58
C LEU A 143 -4.42 -32.46 -2.40
N VAL A 144 -4.73 -31.92 -1.21
CA VAL A 144 -5.04 -32.72 -0.02
C VAL A 144 -6.26 -33.60 -0.25
N THR A 145 -7.33 -33.07 -0.88
CA THR A 145 -8.52 -33.87 -1.18
C THR A 145 -8.23 -35.01 -2.15
N ASN A 146 -7.40 -34.79 -3.18
CA ASN A 146 -7.01 -35.86 -4.11
C ASN A 146 -6.17 -36.96 -3.44
N ILE A 147 -5.29 -36.60 -2.50
CA ILE A 147 -4.46 -37.56 -1.77
C ILE A 147 -5.31 -38.36 -0.76
N THR A 148 -6.21 -37.68 -0.04
CA THR A 148 -6.98 -38.29 1.07
C THR A 148 -8.17 -39.11 0.60
N LEU A 149 -8.83 -38.71 -0.48
CA LEU A 149 -9.99 -39.44 -1.01
C LEU A 149 -9.59 -40.68 -1.79
N GLY A 150 -8.33 -40.77 -2.24
CA GLY A 150 -7.83 -41.87 -3.07
C GLY A 150 -8.58 -41.97 -4.40
N GLU A 151 -7.97 -42.59 -5.40
CA GLU A 151 -8.76 -43.05 -6.55
C GLU A 151 -9.66 -44.18 -6.07
N SER A 152 -10.89 -43.87 -5.65
CA SER A 152 -11.93 -44.86 -5.48
C SER A 152 -12.04 -45.60 -6.81
N SER A 153 -11.57 -46.85 -6.83
CA SER A 153 -11.44 -47.73 -7.98
C SER A 153 -12.80 -48.23 -8.48
N GLU A 154 -13.82 -47.38 -8.41
CA GLU A 154 -15.09 -47.65 -9.05
C GLU A 154 -14.88 -47.67 -10.58
N PRO A 155 -15.45 -48.67 -11.27
CA PRO A 155 -15.33 -48.76 -12.72
C PRO A 155 -15.89 -47.47 -13.33
N ARG A 156 -15.11 -46.84 -14.22
CA ARG A 156 -15.47 -45.63 -14.98
C ARG A 156 -16.78 -45.88 -15.74
N ARG A 157 -17.92 -45.69 -15.09
CA ARG A 157 -19.23 -45.65 -15.74
C ARG A 157 -19.20 -44.48 -16.70
N GLY A 158 -19.51 -44.73 -17.96
CA GLY A 158 -19.65 -43.68 -18.96
C GLY A 158 -20.58 -42.60 -18.43
N VAL A 159 -20.09 -41.37 -18.33
CA VAL A 159 -20.89 -40.25 -17.86
C VAL A 159 -21.89 -39.94 -18.97
N GLU A 160 -23.19 -40.10 -18.70
CA GLU A 160 -24.23 -39.68 -19.64
C GLU A 160 -24.04 -38.20 -19.99
N PHE A 161 -24.26 -37.83 -21.27
CA PHE A 161 -24.02 -36.48 -21.78
C PHE A 161 -24.69 -35.40 -20.91
N GLY A 162 -25.93 -35.62 -20.46
CA GLY A 162 -26.64 -34.70 -19.57
C GLY A 162 -25.95 -34.49 -18.22
N ARG A 163 -25.40 -35.56 -17.63
CA ARG A 163 -24.63 -35.47 -16.38
C ARG A 163 -23.29 -34.77 -16.58
N ALA A 164 -22.63 -34.98 -17.72
CA ALA A 164 -21.39 -34.30 -18.06
C ALA A 164 -21.60 -32.77 -18.20
N VAL A 165 -22.68 -32.35 -18.86
CA VAL A 165 -23.04 -30.92 -18.98
C VAL A 165 -23.33 -30.30 -17.61
N LEU A 166 -24.08 -31.00 -16.75
CA LEU A 166 -24.41 -30.51 -15.40
C LEU A 166 -23.15 -30.39 -14.53
N LEU A 167 -22.25 -31.37 -14.58
CA LEU A 167 -20.95 -31.31 -13.89
C LEU A 167 -20.10 -30.15 -14.41
N ALA A 168 -20.05 -29.94 -15.73
CA ALA A 168 -19.31 -28.82 -16.32
C ALA A 168 -19.86 -27.46 -15.85
N LEU A 169 -21.19 -27.31 -15.80
CA LEU A 169 -21.84 -26.10 -15.26
C LEU A 169 -21.55 -25.90 -13.78
N GLN A 170 -21.53 -26.96 -12.97
CA GLN A 170 -21.16 -26.87 -11.55
C GLN A 170 -19.71 -26.40 -11.39
N VAL A 171 -18.78 -26.98 -12.15
CA VAL A 171 -17.37 -26.60 -12.14
C VAL A 171 -17.20 -25.13 -12.55
N LEU A 172 -17.85 -24.71 -13.64
CA LEU A 172 -17.86 -23.31 -14.08
C LEU A 172 -18.46 -22.38 -13.02
N GLY A 173 -19.53 -22.79 -12.35
CA GLY A 173 -20.15 -22.04 -11.26
C GLY A 173 -19.20 -21.84 -10.08
N VAL A 174 -18.47 -22.88 -9.68
CA VAL A 174 -17.46 -22.81 -8.62
C VAL A 174 -16.31 -21.88 -9.01
N PHE A 175 -15.77 -22.00 -10.23
CA PHE A 175 -14.72 -21.09 -10.71
C PHE A 175 -15.21 -19.63 -10.81
N GLY A 176 -16.45 -19.42 -11.26
CA GLY A 176 -17.08 -18.10 -11.28
C GLY A 176 -17.22 -17.49 -9.89
N ALA A 177 -17.63 -18.29 -8.89
CA ALA A 177 -17.74 -17.85 -7.51
C ALA A 177 -16.36 -17.49 -6.91
N ILE A 178 -15.34 -18.32 -7.16
CA ILE A 178 -13.95 -18.04 -6.74
C ILE A 178 -13.44 -16.76 -7.40
N GLY A 179 -13.66 -16.59 -8.71
CA GLY A 179 -13.27 -15.38 -9.44
C GLY A 179 -13.91 -14.12 -8.87
N LEU A 180 -15.22 -14.18 -8.57
CA LEU A 180 -15.95 -13.07 -7.95
C LEU A 180 -15.42 -12.76 -6.55
N LEU A 181 -15.13 -13.79 -5.75
CA LEU A 181 -14.52 -13.63 -4.43
C LEU A 181 -13.14 -12.97 -4.51
N CYS A 182 -12.27 -13.44 -5.41
CA CYS A 182 -10.96 -12.83 -5.66
C CYS A 182 -11.09 -11.35 -6.06
N TRP A 183 -12.01 -11.03 -6.97
CA TRP A 183 -12.27 -9.66 -7.40
C TRP A 183 -12.75 -8.78 -6.25
N PHE A 184 -13.68 -9.28 -5.44
CA PHE A 184 -14.21 -8.56 -4.28
C PHE A 184 -13.13 -8.31 -3.22
N MET A 185 -12.32 -9.33 -2.90
CA MET A 185 -11.19 -9.22 -1.99
C MET A 185 -10.16 -8.21 -2.49
N TRP A 186 -9.82 -8.24 -3.78
CA TRP A 186 -8.90 -7.26 -4.37
C TRP A 186 -9.47 -5.83 -4.27
N LYS A 187 -10.76 -5.64 -4.54
CA LYS A 187 -11.42 -4.33 -4.45
C LYS A 187 -11.46 -3.78 -3.03
N ILE A 188 -11.77 -4.63 -2.04
CA ILE A 188 -11.71 -4.26 -0.62
C ILE A 188 -10.26 -3.93 -0.24
N HIS A 189 -9.31 -4.76 -0.63
CA HIS A 189 -7.90 -4.56 -0.30
C HIS A 189 -7.37 -3.24 -0.86
N ALA A 190 -7.62 -2.96 -2.14
CA ALA A 190 -7.22 -1.71 -2.78
C ALA A 190 -7.90 -0.49 -2.16
N ARG A 191 -9.15 -0.60 -1.70
CA ARG A 191 -9.89 0.51 -1.09
C ARG A 191 -9.44 0.81 0.33
N TYR A 192 -9.26 -0.22 1.16
CA TYR A 192 -8.97 -0.06 2.57
C TYR A 192 -7.49 -0.13 2.90
N PHE A 193 -6.62 -0.71 2.09
CA PHE A 193 -5.19 -0.80 2.35
C PHE A 193 -4.36 -0.08 1.27
N PRO A 194 -4.57 1.24 1.07
CA PRO A 194 -3.84 1.99 0.06
C PRO A 194 -2.35 2.05 0.40
N ARG A 195 -1.50 1.95 -0.63
CA ARG A 195 -0.03 1.98 -0.47
C ARG A 195 0.48 3.38 -0.17
N SER A 196 -0.10 4.41 -0.78
CA SER A 196 0.17 5.81 -0.46
C SER A 196 -1.10 6.47 0.03
N PHE A 197 -1.01 7.23 1.12
CA PHE A 197 -2.12 8.06 1.59
C PHE A 197 -1.59 9.39 2.10
N PHE A 198 -2.19 10.50 1.63
CA PHE A 198 -1.81 11.85 2.02
C PHE A 198 -2.83 12.42 3.02
N ALA A 199 -2.50 12.38 4.30
CA ALA A 199 -3.32 12.91 5.37
C ALA A 199 -3.04 14.41 5.59
N LEU A 200 -3.25 15.23 4.56
CA LEU A 200 -3.16 16.69 4.60
C LEU A 200 -4.55 17.31 4.45
N GLY A 201 -4.82 18.46 5.09
CA GLY A 201 -6.12 19.14 5.04
C GLY A 201 -7.31 18.20 5.37
N GLN A 202 -8.36 18.22 4.55
CA GLN A 202 -9.50 17.28 4.64
C GLN A 202 -9.13 15.80 4.50
N GLY A 203 -7.91 15.47 4.06
CA GLY A 203 -7.42 14.10 4.00
C GLY A 203 -7.23 13.47 5.39
N VAL A 204 -7.03 14.28 6.44
CA VAL A 204 -6.88 13.79 7.82
C VAL A 204 -8.16 13.08 8.29
N ASP A 205 -9.32 13.71 8.11
CA ASP A 205 -10.59 13.15 8.56
C ASP A 205 -10.94 11.88 7.79
N ARG A 206 -10.69 11.86 6.47
CA ARG A 206 -10.87 10.67 5.64
C ARG A 206 -9.97 9.53 6.09
N TYR A 207 -8.71 9.85 6.42
CA TYR A 207 -7.78 8.86 6.94
C TYR A 207 -8.31 8.23 8.25
N GLN A 208 -8.82 9.04 9.17
CA GLN A 208 -9.34 8.55 10.45
C GLN A 208 -10.55 7.61 10.26
N ILE A 209 -11.48 7.96 9.38
CA ILE A 209 -12.62 7.10 9.04
C ILE A 209 -12.14 5.79 8.42
N ASP A 210 -11.24 5.87 7.43
CA ASP A 210 -10.70 4.67 6.77
C ASP A 210 -9.87 3.81 7.76
N ASP A 211 -9.15 4.41 8.70
CA ASP A 211 -8.36 3.70 9.74
C ASP A 211 -9.26 2.98 10.74
N ASN A 212 -10.35 3.61 11.19
CA ASN A 212 -11.37 2.96 12.01
C ASN A 212 -12.00 1.78 11.28
N MET A 213 -12.31 1.93 9.99
CA MET A 213 -12.84 0.83 9.18
C MET A 213 -11.85 -0.33 9.04
N ARG A 214 -10.55 -0.05 8.83
CA ARG A 214 -9.50 -1.10 8.81
C ARG A 214 -9.46 -1.88 10.12
N TRP A 215 -9.52 -1.17 11.25
CA TRP A 215 -9.54 -1.81 12.57
C TRP A 215 -10.76 -2.70 12.76
N VAL A 216 -11.95 -2.23 12.38
CA VAL A 216 -13.18 -3.05 12.44
C VAL A 216 -13.06 -4.29 11.57
N VAL A 217 -12.54 -4.17 10.35
CA VAL A 217 -12.35 -5.32 9.44
C VAL A 217 -11.40 -6.34 10.04
N ILE A 218 -10.27 -5.91 10.61
CA ILE A 218 -9.28 -6.83 11.19
C ILE A 218 -9.78 -7.46 12.47
N ILE A 219 -10.36 -6.70 13.38
CA ILE A 219 -10.91 -7.24 14.63
C ILE A 219 -12.05 -8.20 14.32
N GLY A 220 -12.96 -7.83 13.42
CA GLY A 220 -14.05 -8.69 12.98
C GLY A 220 -13.54 -10.00 12.38
N PHE A 221 -12.50 -9.94 11.55
CA PHE A 221 -11.86 -11.14 11.00
C PHE A 221 -11.24 -12.00 12.10
N VAL A 222 -10.45 -11.42 13.00
CA VAL A 222 -9.82 -12.14 14.12
C VAL A 222 -10.87 -12.81 15.01
N VAL A 223 -11.92 -12.09 15.41
CA VAL A 223 -13.02 -12.63 16.22
C VAL A 223 -13.73 -13.78 15.51
N SER A 224 -13.99 -13.64 14.21
CA SER A 224 -14.60 -14.72 13.41
C SER A 224 -13.74 -15.98 13.40
N VAL A 225 -12.42 -15.85 13.19
CA VAL A 225 -11.49 -16.98 13.18
C VAL A 225 -11.46 -17.68 14.53
N PHE A 226 -11.32 -16.92 15.62
CA PHE A 226 -11.34 -17.49 16.98
C PHE A 226 -12.68 -18.15 17.30
N GLY A 227 -13.80 -17.54 16.92
CA GLY A 227 -15.13 -18.12 17.09
C GLY A 227 -15.27 -19.48 16.37
N SER A 228 -14.83 -19.56 15.12
CA SER A 228 -14.84 -20.82 14.37
C SER A 228 -13.95 -21.90 15.00
N LEU A 229 -12.78 -21.54 15.51
CA LEU A 229 -11.89 -22.47 16.21
C LEU A 229 -12.50 -22.99 17.51
N VAL A 230 -13.13 -22.12 18.30
CA VAL A 230 -13.81 -22.51 19.55
C VAL A 230 -14.97 -23.47 19.25
N VAL A 231 -15.80 -23.16 18.25
CA VAL A 231 -16.89 -24.05 17.85
C VAL A 231 -16.34 -25.40 17.40
N ALA A 232 -15.33 -25.42 16.54
CA ALA A 232 -14.70 -26.65 16.07
C ALA A 232 -14.15 -27.50 17.22
N PHE A 233 -13.53 -26.88 18.24
CA PHE A 233 -13.00 -27.58 19.42
C PHE A 233 -14.09 -28.09 20.37
N VAL A 234 -15.24 -27.42 20.44
CA VAL A 234 -16.36 -27.86 21.30
C VAL A 234 -17.18 -28.97 20.64
N THR A 235 -17.32 -28.94 19.31
CA THR A 235 -18.13 -29.93 18.56
C THR A 235 -17.35 -31.12 18.06
N GLY A 236 -16.01 -31.04 17.98
CA GLY A 236 -15.12 -32.12 17.54
C GLY A 236 -14.51 -32.86 18.72
#